data_AF-A0A834EC78-F1
#
_entry.id   AF-A0A834EC78-F1
#
_cell.length_a   1.000
_cell.length_b   1.000
_cell.length_c   1.000
_cell.angle_alpha   90.00
_cell.angle_beta   90.00
_cell.angle_gamma   90.00
#
_symmetry.space_group_name_H-M   'P 1'
#
loop_
_entity.id
_entity.type
_entity.pdbx_description
1 polymer ?
#
loop_
_entity_poly.entity_id
_entity_poly.type
_entity_poly.pdbx_seq_one_letter_code
_entity_poly.pdbx_strand_id
1 'polypeptide(L)'
;MSCFKSKTGRGLKVMSTGPGPAYYNPNEHIKIPTKTVIPRNSSLKLSAPPLPLPPRPPLPGPGQYEIVDYNGPPKLFVSSASFVSNTSRWTAAPAQPSLPGPATYQPEFPGKQSFLYNEDNKWIPVL
;
A
#
# COMPACT_ATOMS: atom_id res chain seq x y z
N MET A 1 -16.40 76.92 39.62
CA MET A 1 -16.19 77.30 38.20
C MET A 1 -15.14 76.36 37.61
N SER A 2 -15.54 75.42 36.76
CA SER A 2 -14.60 74.45 36.15
C SER A 2 -13.90 75.09 34.96
N CYS A 3 -12.56 75.13 35.02
CA CYS A 3 -11.67 75.85 34.10
C CYS A 3 -11.26 75.04 32.86
N PHE A 4 -11.74 73.81 32.69
CA PHE A 4 -11.36 72.96 31.56
C PHE A 4 -12.47 72.88 30.51
N LYS A 5 -12.41 73.78 29.52
CA LYS A 5 -13.20 73.70 28.27
C LYS A 5 -12.35 72.99 27.21
N SER A 6 -12.68 71.73 26.93
CA SER A 6 -12.11 71.01 25.79
C SER A 6 -12.45 71.74 24.48
N LYS A 7 -11.43 72.01 23.65
CA LYS A 7 -11.57 72.61 22.31
C LYS A 7 -11.82 71.56 21.21
N THR A 8 -11.85 70.28 21.56
CA THR A 8 -12.00 69.21 20.57
C THR A 8 -13.45 69.15 20.11
N GLY A 9 -13.68 69.45 18.83
CA GLY A 9 -15.00 69.33 18.23
C GLY A 9 -15.49 67.88 18.31
N ARG A 10 -16.52 67.63 19.11
CA ARG A 10 -17.24 66.35 19.14
C ARG A 10 -18.18 66.25 17.94
N GLY A 11 -17.59 66.38 16.75
CA GLY A 11 -18.28 66.14 15.49
C GLY A 11 -18.39 64.64 15.26
N LEU A 12 -19.62 64.17 15.00
CA LEU A 12 -19.88 62.79 14.64
C LEU A 12 -19.22 62.55 13.27
N LYS A 13 -18.03 61.93 13.26
CA LYS A 13 -17.37 61.54 12.01
C LYS A 13 -18.18 60.38 11.44
N VAL A 14 -19.11 60.67 10.52
CA VAL A 14 -19.87 59.65 9.80
C VAL A 14 -18.92 58.94 8.83
N MET A 15 -18.10 58.04 9.35
CA MET A 15 -17.50 56.96 8.56
C MET A 15 -18.42 55.75 8.71
N SER A 16 -19.64 55.87 8.19
CA SER A 16 -20.54 54.73 8.09
C SER A 16 -20.55 54.27 6.65
N THR A 17 -19.81 53.20 6.37
CA THR A 17 -19.93 52.43 5.12
C THR A 17 -21.27 51.68 5.06
N GLY A 18 -22.08 51.77 6.12
CA GLY A 18 -23.38 51.12 6.25
C GLY A 18 -24.53 52.10 6.48
N PRO A 19 -25.77 51.59 6.37
CA PRO A 19 -26.98 52.37 6.57
C PRO A 19 -27.04 52.93 8.00
N GLY A 20 -27.38 54.21 8.14
CA GLY A 20 -27.51 54.88 9.43
C GLY A 20 -28.77 54.47 10.22
N PRO A 21 -28.93 54.94 11.48
CA PRO A 21 -30.18 54.78 12.20
C PRO A 21 -31.33 55.45 11.43
N ALA A 22 -32.48 54.78 11.34
CA ALA A 22 -33.64 55.16 10.51
C ALA A 22 -33.47 55.03 8.97
N TYR A 23 -32.44 54.32 8.49
CA TYR A 23 -32.26 54.08 7.05
C TYR A 23 -33.27 53.07 6.46
N TYR A 24 -33.87 52.20 7.27
CA TYR A 24 -34.82 51.21 6.78
C TYR A 24 -36.22 51.81 6.65
N ASN A 25 -36.71 51.94 5.42
CA ASN A 25 -38.09 52.34 5.14
C ASN A 25 -38.89 51.10 4.69
N PRO A 26 -39.86 50.61 5.49
CA PRO A 26 -40.65 49.44 5.13
C PRO A 26 -41.59 49.67 3.94
N ASN A 27 -41.82 50.93 3.55
CA ASN A 27 -42.66 51.29 2.40
C ASN A 27 -41.86 51.45 1.11
N GLU A 28 -40.53 51.31 1.14
CA GLU A 28 -39.72 51.39 -0.07
C GLU A 28 -39.85 50.11 -0.90
N HIS A 29 -40.15 50.29 -2.18
CA HIS A 29 -40.15 49.20 -3.15
C HIS A 29 -38.72 48.71 -3.36
N ILE A 30 -38.36 47.62 -2.68
CA ILE A 30 -37.09 46.91 -2.87
C ILE A 30 -37.02 46.48 -4.33
N LYS A 31 -36.03 46.97 -5.07
CA LYS A 31 -35.69 46.45 -6.40
C LYS A 31 -35.13 45.04 -6.21
N ILE A 32 -35.98 44.03 -6.31
CA ILE A 32 -35.55 42.64 -6.28
C ILE A 32 -34.62 42.47 -7.49
N PRO A 33 -33.32 42.17 -7.31
CA PRO A 33 -32.48 41.85 -8.45
C PRO A 33 -33.13 40.66 -9.15
N THR A 34 -33.44 40.83 -10.44
CA THR A 34 -33.93 39.75 -11.28
C THR A 34 -32.95 38.59 -11.14
N LYS A 35 -33.42 37.45 -10.62
CA LYS A 35 -32.60 36.25 -10.48
C LYS A 35 -32.03 35.98 -11.87
N THR A 36 -30.72 36.11 -12.03
CA THR A 36 -30.05 35.62 -13.22
C THR A 36 -30.39 34.14 -13.29
N VAL A 37 -31.09 33.76 -14.35
CA VAL A 37 -31.40 32.35 -14.62
C VAL A 37 -30.06 31.71 -14.91
N ILE A 38 -29.44 31.14 -13.88
CA ILE A 38 -28.26 30.31 -14.06
C ILE A 38 -28.71 29.18 -14.99
N PRO A 39 -28.12 29.04 -16.18
CA PRO A 39 -28.48 27.94 -17.06
C PRO A 39 -28.30 26.65 -16.29
N ARG A 40 -29.38 25.86 -16.21
CA ARG A 40 -29.54 24.65 -15.38
C ARG A 40 -28.76 23.45 -15.94
N ASN A 41 -27.60 23.74 -16.50
CA ASN A 41 -26.74 22.83 -17.25
C ASN A 41 -25.28 23.15 -16.96
N SER A 42 -24.96 23.39 -15.69
CA SER A 42 -23.64 23.04 -15.16
C SER A 42 -23.75 21.67 -14.52
N SER A 43 -23.87 20.63 -15.35
CA SER A 43 -23.51 19.29 -14.90
C SER A 43 -21.99 19.31 -14.72
N LEU A 44 -21.54 19.74 -13.54
CA LEU A 44 -20.16 19.59 -13.15
C LEU A 44 -19.87 18.08 -13.14
N LYS A 45 -19.26 17.58 -14.21
CA LYS A 45 -18.81 16.18 -14.34
C LYS A 45 -17.59 15.95 -13.45
N LEU A 46 -17.72 16.26 -12.16
CA LEU A 46 -16.66 16.10 -11.16
C LEU A 46 -16.50 14.65 -10.71
N SER A 47 -17.50 13.80 -10.96
CA SER A 47 -17.38 12.36 -10.78
C SER A 47 -17.08 11.69 -12.12
N ALA A 48 -15.81 11.33 -12.32
CA ALA A 48 -15.50 10.28 -13.27
C ALA A 48 -16.19 8.99 -12.81
N PRO A 49 -16.80 8.20 -13.72
CA PRO A 49 -17.30 6.89 -13.35
C PRO A 49 -16.13 6.04 -12.82
N PRO A 50 -16.34 5.24 -11.76
CA PRO A 50 -15.29 4.41 -11.20
C PRO A 50 -14.72 3.50 -12.29
N LEU A 51 -13.39 3.51 -12.41
CA LEU A 51 -12.69 2.59 -13.31
C LEU A 51 -12.99 1.14 -12.87
N PRO A 52 -13.18 0.21 -13.83
CA PRO A 52 -13.37 -1.19 -13.49
C PRO A 52 -12.15 -1.69 -12.71
N LEU A 53 -12.42 -2.42 -11.63
CA LEU A 53 -11.37 -3.03 -10.83
C LEU A 53 -10.57 -4.02 -11.68
N PRO A 54 -9.26 -4.16 -11.45
CA PRO A 54 -8.48 -5.18 -12.11
C PRO A 54 -9.08 -6.57 -11.83
N PRO A 55 -9.01 -7.50 -12.79
CA PRO A 55 -9.52 -8.86 -12.60
C PRO A 55 -8.83 -9.51 -11.41
N ARG A 56 -9.61 -10.27 -10.63
CA ARG A 56 -9.05 -11.03 -9.51
C ARG A 56 -8.07 -12.07 -10.03
N PRO A 57 -6.95 -12.33 -9.33
CA PRO A 57 -6.07 -13.43 -9.68
C PRO A 57 -6.85 -14.75 -9.62
N PRO A 58 -6.50 -15.73 -10.48
CA PRO A 58 -7.14 -17.03 -10.46
C PRO A 58 -6.95 -17.71 -9.10
N LEU A 59 -7.93 -18.51 -8.70
CA LEU A 59 -7.80 -19.32 -7.49
C LEU A 59 -6.65 -20.32 -7.69
N PRO A 60 -5.78 -20.51 -6.69
CA PRO A 60 -4.70 -21.47 -6.79
C PRO A 60 -5.32 -22.87 -6.96
N GLY A 61 -4.90 -23.57 -8.02
CA GLY A 61 -5.26 -24.97 -8.23
C GLY A 61 -4.51 -25.89 -7.26
N PRO A 62 -4.90 -27.18 -7.19
CA PRO A 62 -4.12 -28.18 -6.46
C PRO A 62 -2.69 -28.25 -7.04
N GLY A 63 -1.68 -28.04 -6.20
CA GLY A 63 -0.26 -28.01 -6.59
C GLY A 63 0.31 -26.62 -6.95
N GLN A 64 -0.49 -25.56 -6.87
CA GLN A 64 -0.03 -24.19 -7.15
C GLN A 64 0.56 -23.55 -5.87
N TYR A 65 1.85 -23.73 -5.64
CA TYR A 65 2.58 -23.03 -4.57
C TYR A 65 3.50 -21.97 -5.16
N GLU A 66 3.45 -20.75 -4.62
CA GLU A 66 4.42 -19.71 -4.91
C GLU A 66 5.70 -20.02 -4.12
N ILE A 67 6.72 -20.54 -4.80
CA ILE A 67 8.04 -20.77 -4.19
C ILE A 67 8.70 -19.40 -4.10
N VAL A 68 8.54 -18.74 -2.96
CA VAL A 68 9.15 -17.44 -2.69
C VAL A 68 10.59 -17.64 -2.24
N ASP A 69 11.51 -16.88 -2.83
CA ASP A 69 12.87 -16.75 -2.33
C ASP A 69 12.85 -16.06 -0.96
N TYR A 70 12.76 -16.89 0.08
CA TYR A 70 12.66 -16.44 1.47
C TYR A 70 13.99 -15.82 1.92
N ASN A 71 14.10 -14.50 1.75
CA ASN A 71 15.17 -13.67 2.32
C ASN A 71 14.91 -13.37 3.81
N GLY A 72 14.66 -14.41 4.61
CA GLY A 72 14.55 -14.27 6.05
C GLY A 72 15.92 -14.21 6.75
N PRO A 73 15.93 -14.08 8.08
CA PRO A 73 17.16 -14.17 8.86
C PRO A 73 17.93 -15.44 8.49
N PRO A 74 19.27 -15.37 8.39
CA PRO A 74 20.08 -16.53 8.03
C PRO A 74 19.78 -17.67 9.00
N LYS A 75 19.41 -18.84 8.46
CA LYS A 75 19.15 -20.03 9.27
C LYS A 75 20.46 -20.41 9.95
N LEU A 76 20.58 -20.09 11.23
CA LEU A 76 21.72 -20.50 12.04
C LEU A 76 21.61 -22.01 12.24
N PHE A 77 22.56 -22.76 11.69
CA PHE A 77 22.71 -24.19 11.97
C PHE A 77 23.32 -24.36 13.36
N VAL A 78 22.52 -24.10 14.39
CA VAL A 78 22.89 -24.39 15.77
C VAL A 78 22.53 -25.83 16.10
N SER A 79 23.46 -26.56 16.71
CA SER A 79 23.18 -27.89 17.23
C SER A 79 22.12 -27.76 18.32
N SER A 80 21.06 -28.57 18.25
CA SER A 80 20.00 -28.61 19.26
C SER A 80 20.44 -29.30 20.56
N ALA A 81 21.74 -29.39 20.81
CA ALA A 81 22.30 -30.11 21.95
C ALA A 81 22.17 -29.25 23.20
N SER A 82 21.50 -29.79 24.23
CA SER A 82 21.26 -29.13 25.52
C SER A 82 22.50 -29.02 26.41
N PHE A 83 23.60 -29.71 26.08
CA PHE A 83 24.84 -29.73 26.86
C PHE A 83 26.05 -29.51 25.95
N VAL A 84 26.81 -28.45 26.24
CA VAL A 84 28.09 -28.14 25.59
C VAL A 84 29.22 -28.80 26.38
N SER A 85 29.90 -29.79 25.81
CA SER A 85 31.11 -30.37 26.42
C SER A 85 32.30 -29.44 26.21
N ASN A 86 33.02 -29.09 27.28
CA ASN A 86 34.21 -28.23 27.23
C ASN A 86 35.47 -28.91 26.68
N THR A 87 35.33 -30.15 26.18
CA THR A 87 36.43 -30.91 25.60
C THR A 87 36.54 -30.58 24.13
N SER A 88 37.74 -30.18 23.68
CA SER A 88 38.02 -29.99 22.26
C SER A 88 37.88 -31.34 21.55
N ARG A 89 36.94 -31.43 20.60
CA ARG A 89 36.84 -32.58 19.71
C ARG A 89 37.85 -32.38 18.60
N TRP A 90 38.76 -33.33 18.44
CA TRP A 90 39.70 -33.35 17.33
C TRP A 90 38.91 -33.37 16.02
N THR A 91 38.86 -32.23 15.31
CA THR A 91 38.45 -32.22 13.91
C THR A 91 39.59 -32.87 13.15
N ALA A 92 39.55 -34.19 12.99
CA ALA A 92 40.44 -34.84 12.05
C ALA A 92 40.20 -34.16 10.70
N ALA A 93 41.26 -33.63 10.10
CA ALA A 93 41.19 -33.15 8.72
C ALA A 93 40.53 -34.26 7.88
N PRO A 94 39.63 -33.92 6.95
CA PRO A 94 38.90 -34.93 6.19
C PRO A 94 39.91 -35.90 5.59
N ALA A 95 39.90 -37.12 6.11
CA ALA A 95 40.75 -38.18 5.63
C ALA A 95 40.20 -38.56 4.26
N GLN A 96 40.87 -38.06 3.22
CA GLN A 96 40.61 -38.33 1.82
C GLN A 96 39.32 -37.71 1.25
N PRO A 97 39.39 -37.02 0.09
CA PRO A 97 38.20 -36.56 -0.64
C PRO A 97 37.34 -37.72 -1.20
N SER A 98 37.80 -38.97 -1.06
CA SER A 98 37.13 -40.17 -1.58
C SER A 98 36.16 -40.82 -0.59
N LEU A 99 36.14 -40.43 0.69
CA LEU A 99 35.18 -40.95 1.65
C LEU A 99 34.08 -39.92 1.91
N PRO A 100 32.83 -40.20 1.53
CA PRO A 100 31.73 -39.31 1.84
C PRO A 100 31.58 -39.21 3.37
N GLY A 101 31.66 -37.98 3.89
CA GLY A 101 31.34 -37.72 5.29
C GLY A 101 29.85 -37.95 5.55
N PRO A 102 29.41 -37.92 6.83
CA PRO A 102 28.01 -38.13 7.22
C PRO A 102 27.02 -37.09 6.63
N ALA A 103 27.51 -36.04 5.96
CA ALA A 103 26.73 -35.04 5.24
C ALA A 103 27.03 -34.99 3.72
N THR A 104 27.81 -35.94 3.18
CA THR A 104 28.15 -36.03 1.76
C THR A 104 27.12 -36.91 1.04
N TYR A 105 25.84 -36.59 1.18
CA TYR A 105 24.80 -37.24 0.39
C TYR A 105 24.56 -36.36 -0.85
N GLN A 106 25.13 -36.78 -1.99
CA GLN A 106 24.74 -36.31 -3.30
C GLN A 106 23.87 -37.40 -3.92
N PRO A 107 22.53 -37.34 -3.76
CA PRO A 107 21.66 -38.29 -4.43
C PRO A 107 21.83 -38.09 -5.93
N GLU A 108 22.17 -39.16 -6.64
CA GLU A 108 21.98 -39.17 -8.08
C GLU A 108 20.48 -39.02 -8.32
N PHE A 109 20.08 -38.04 -9.12
CA PHE A 109 18.71 -37.91 -9.58
C PHE A 109 18.56 -38.83 -10.79
N PRO A 110 18.04 -40.07 -10.65
CA PRO A 110 17.76 -40.88 -11.82
C PRO A 110 16.80 -40.08 -12.70
N GLY A 111 17.13 -39.97 -13.98
CA GLY A 111 16.30 -39.27 -14.96
C GLY A 111 14.85 -39.75 -14.89
N LYS A 112 13.91 -38.87 -15.25
CA LYS A 112 12.48 -39.22 -15.25
C LYS A 112 12.26 -40.38 -16.22
N GLN A 113 11.76 -41.51 -15.72
CA GLN A 113 11.33 -42.62 -16.57
C GLN A 113 9.89 -42.39 -17.01
N SER A 114 9.62 -42.60 -18.30
CA SER A 114 8.26 -42.60 -18.82
C SER A 114 7.59 -43.94 -18.56
N PHE A 115 6.30 -43.90 -18.29
CA PHE A 115 5.45 -45.09 -18.20
C PHE A 115 4.59 -45.28 -19.44
N LEU A 116 4.86 -44.50 -20.50
CA LEU A 116 4.14 -44.55 -21.76
C LEU A 116 4.83 -45.51 -22.71
N TYR A 117 4.10 -46.56 -23.08
CA TYR A 117 4.53 -47.58 -24.02
C TYR A 117 3.84 -47.36 -25.36
N ASN A 118 4.63 -47.21 -26.43
CA ASN A 118 4.12 -46.96 -27.77
C ASN A 118 3.63 -48.27 -28.43
N GLU A 119 2.84 -48.17 -29.50
CA GLU A 119 2.38 -49.31 -30.30
C GLU A 119 3.55 -50.12 -30.90
N ASP A 120 4.70 -49.48 -31.13
CA ASP A 120 5.94 -50.10 -31.56
C ASP A 120 6.71 -50.84 -30.45
N ASN A 121 6.10 -51.04 -29.28
CA ASN A 121 6.71 -51.69 -28.12
C ASN A 121 7.95 -50.94 -27.58
N LYS A 122 7.96 -49.60 -27.70
CA LYS A 122 9.06 -48.73 -27.27
C LYS A 122 8.61 -47.76 -26.18
N TRP A 123 9.46 -47.53 -25.18
CA TRP A 123 9.25 -46.51 -24.14
C TRP A 123 9.47 -45.11 -24.74
N ILE A 124 8.51 -44.21 -24.54
CA ILE A 124 8.60 -42.84 -25.06
C ILE A 124 9.58 -42.04 -24.18
N PRO A 125 10.68 -41.47 -24.68
CA PRO A 125 11.61 -40.73 -23.83
C PRO A 125 10.93 -39.52 -23.16
N VAL A 126 11.27 -39.26 -21.89
CA VAL A 126 10.81 -38.05 -21.18
C VAL A 126 11.68 -36.87 -21.63
N LEU A 127 11.06 -35.79 -22.11
CA LEU A 127 11.72 -34.51 -22.44
C LEU A 127 12.12 -33.74 -21.17
#